data_AF-A0A522UQD0-F1
#
_entry.id   AF-A0A522UQD0-F1
#
_cell.length_a   1.000
_cell.length_b   1.000
_cell.length_c   1.000
_cell.angle_alpha   90.00
_cell.angle_beta   90.00
_cell.angle_gamma   90.00
#
_symmetry.space_group_name_H-M   'P 1'
#
loop_
_entity.id
_entity.type
_entity.pdbx_description
1 polymer ?
#
loop_
_entity_poly.entity_id
_entity_poly.type
_entity_poly.pdbx_seq_one_letter_code
_entity_poly.pdbx_strand_id
1 'polypeptide(L)'
;MMNRNDEKAIWGRRILVSILLLAVTLPLAAFAVSYPAQLYHREDRHDRFVKGETVYLFHSGTADVKKTVRPNDSLAVSRVSASCEVIPVGLIKVVSFVGETYIKGEVFAGEIRPDDIAKKDKVSFLVISAGVCKE
;
A
#
# COMPACT_ATOMS: atom_id res chain seq x y z
N MET A 1 15.71 54.92 -46.02
CA MET A 1 14.28 54.92 -45.65
C MET A 1 13.77 53.50 -45.91
N MET A 2 13.62 52.68 -44.86
CA MET A 2 13.37 51.25 -45.00
C MET A 2 11.86 50.98 -45.18
N ASN A 3 11.50 50.02 -46.04
CA ASN A 3 10.11 49.78 -46.45
C ASN A 3 9.32 49.10 -45.32
N ARG A 4 8.09 49.56 -45.06
CA ARG A 4 7.22 49.08 -43.97
C ARG A 4 6.87 47.57 -44.09
N ASN A 5 7.03 47.00 -45.27
CA ASN A 5 6.85 45.56 -45.52
C ASN A 5 8.02 44.71 -45.02
N ASP A 6 9.24 45.27 -44.97
CA ASP A 6 10.43 44.55 -44.53
C ASP A 6 10.45 44.41 -42.99
N GLU A 7 9.94 45.42 -42.26
CA GLU A 7 9.81 45.37 -40.80
C GLU A 7 8.85 44.27 -40.33
N LYS A 8 7.75 44.04 -41.07
CA LYS A 8 6.78 42.97 -40.76
C LYS A 8 7.37 41.58 -40.98
N ALA A 9 8.20 41.42 -42.03
CA ALA A 9 8.88 40.17 -42.32
C ALA A 9 9.94 39.82 -41.24
N ILE A 10 10.66 40.83 -40.73
CA ILE A 10 11.66 40.68 -39.66
C ILE A 10 10.98 40.31 -38.33
N TRP A 11 9.85 40.94 -38.00
CA TRP A 11 9.06 40.60 -36.80
C TRP A 11 8.48 39.19 -36.88
N GLY A 12 7.90 38.80 -38.03
CA GLY A 12 7.38 37.46 -38.26
C GLY A 12 8.46 36.37 -38.11
N ARG A 13 9.65 36.59 -38.67
CA ARG A 13 10.79 35.66 -38.53
C ARG A 13 11.27 35.52 -37.08
N ARG A 14 11.30 36.62 -36.33
CA ARG A 14 11.71 36.62 -34.91
C ARG A 14 10.70 35.90 -34.02
N ILE A 15 9.40 36.12 -34.23
CA ILE A 15 8.34 35.42 -33.49
C ILE A 15 8.39 33.91 -33.78
N LEU A 16 8.58 33.53 -35.05
CA LEU A 16 8.64 32.13 -35.45
C LEU A 16 9.86 31.41 -34.84
N VAL A 17 11.03 32.07 -34.80
CA VAL A 17 12.23 31.53 -34.15
C VAL A 17 12.06 31.41 -32.64
N SER A 18 11.42 32.38 -31.98
CA SER A 18 11.11 32.32 -30.54
C SER A 18 10.15 31.18 -30.19
N ILE A 19 9.14 30.93 -31.02
CA ILE A 19 8.21 29.78 -30.85
C ILE A 19 8.95 28.45 -31.05
N LEU A 20 9.82 28.37 -32.06
CA LEU A 20 10.60 27.17 -32.35
C LEU A 20 11.61 26.85 -31.22
N LEU A 21 12.22 27.87 -30.61
CA LEU A 21 13.12 27.71 -29.46
C LEU A 21 12.38 27.28 -28.19
N LEU A 22 11.12 27.67 -27.99
CA LEU A 22 10.32 27.28 -26.84
C LEU A 22 9.90 25.79 -26.87
N ALA A 23 9.82 25.20 -28.06
CA ALA A 23 9.47 23.78 -28.23
C ALA A 23 10.62 22.82 -27.88
N VAL A 24 11.87 23.32 -27.86
CA VAL A 24 13.08 22.50 -27.62
C VAL A 24 13.38 22.34 -26.12
N THR A 25 12.76 23.14 -25.24
CA THR A 25 13.07 23.15 -23.79
C THR A 25 12.15 22.28 -22.92
N LEU A 26 11.28 21.46 -23.50
CA LEU A 26 10.45 20.52 -22.73
C LEU A 26 10.92 19.06 -22.84
N PRO A 27 11.94 18.66 -22.06
CA PRO A 27 12.06 17.29 -21.61
C PRO A 27 11.97 17.25 -20.08
N LEU A 28 10.80 17.57 -19.52
CA LEU A 28 10.47 17.08 -18.19
C LEU A 28 9.94 15.67 -18.40
N ALA A 29 10.86 14.73 -18.54
CA ALA A 29 10.58 13.32 -18.33
C ALA A 29 10.05 13.20 -16.90
N ALA A 30 8.72 13.16 -16.76
CA ALA A 30 8.10 12.60 -15.59
C ALA A 30 8.49 11.12 -15.60
N PHE A 31 9.60 10.80 -14.93
CA PHE A 31 9.89 9.43 -14.57
C PHE A 31 8.76 9.04 -13.60
N ALA A 32 7.71 8.44 -14.15
CA ALA A 32 6.81 7.63 -13.37
C ALA A 32 7.66 6.47 -12.86
N VAL A 33 8.24 6.64 -11.67
CA VAL A 33 8.90 5.56 -10.95
C VAL A 33 7.79 4.63 -10.52
N SER A 34 7.48 3.66 -11.37
CA SER A 34 6.88 2.42 -10.89
C SER A 34 7.99 1.75 -10.10
N TYR A 35 7.96 1.94 -8.77
CA TYR A 35 8.58 0.96 -7.91
C TYR A 35 7.93 -0.36 -8.33
N PRO A 36 8.69 -1.39 -8.77
CA PRO A 36 8.13 -2.72 -8.70
C PRO A 36 7.68 -2.83 -7.25
N ALA A 37 6.38 -3.06 -7.03
CA ALA A 37 5.96 -3.50 -5.71
C ALA A 37 6.96 -4.59 -5.37
N GLN A 38 7.67 -4.44 -4.24
CA GLN A 38 8.45 -5.53 -3.68
C GLN A 38 7.40 -6.59 -3.34
N LEU A 39 6.99 -7.32 -4.38
CA LEU A 39 6.01 -8.36 -4.35
C LEU A 39 6.76 -9.43 -3.59
N TYR A 40 6.53 -9.43 -2.28
CA TYR A 40 6.26 -10.61 -1.49
C TYR A 40 6.62 -11.87 -2.24
N HIS A 41 7.66 -12.59 -1.79
CA HIS A 41 8.09 -13.86 -2.37
C HIS A 41 6.84 -14.68 -2.72
N ARG A 42 6.56 -14.78 -4.03
CA ARG A 42 5.28 -15.34 -4.53
C ARG A 42 5.11 -16.80 -4.12
N GLU A 43 6.22 -17.45 -3.79
CA GLU A 43 6.31 -18.82 -3.29
C GLU A 43 5.93 -18.97 -1.79
N ASP A 44 5.87 -17.86 -1.03
CA ASP A 44 5.52 -17.86 0.41
C ASP A 44 4.06 -17.43 0.67
N ARG A 45 3.20 -17.45 -0.35
CA ARG A 45 1.77 -17.16 -0.16
C ARG A 45 1.11 -18.29 0.62
N HIS A 46 0.63 -17.96 1.81
CA HIS A 46 -0.11 -18.89 2.65
C HIS A 46 -1.58 -18.89 2.25
N ASP A 47 -2.12 -20.07 1.95
CA ASP A 47 -3.55 -20.25 1.68
C ASP A 47 -4.38 -20.32 2.98
N ARG A 48 -3.74 -20.75 4.07
CA ARG A 48 -4.30 -20.81 5.41
C ARG A 48 -3.20 -20.72 6.47
N PHE A 49 -3.60 -20.34 7.67
CA PHE A 49 -2.81 -20.33 8.89
C PHE A 49 -3.53 -21.15 9.96
N VAL A 50 -2.80 -22.05 10.61
CA VAL A 50 -3.27 -22.91 11.70
C VAL A 50 -2.53 -22.60 13.00
N LYS A 51 -3.02 -23.15 14.12
CA LYS A 51 -2.47 -22.90 15.45
C LYS A 51 -0.94 -23.05 15.51
N GLY A 52 -0.28 -22.05 16.09
CA GLY A 52 1.18 -21.97 16.25
C GLY A 52 1.90 -21.30 15.08
N GLU A 53 1.23 -21.08 13.94
CA GLU A 53 1.84 -20.41 12.80
C GLU A 53 1.91 -18.90 13.01
N THR A 54 2.98 -18.31 12.45
CA THR A 54 3.14 -16.86 12.39
C THR A 54 2.25 -16.29 11.30
N VAL A 55 1.55 -15.20 11.63
CA VAL A 55 0.71 -14.46 10.70
C VAL A 55 1.03 -12.97 10.79
N TYR A 56 0.86 -12.27 9.67
CA TYR A 56 1.01 -10.82 9.62
C TYR A 56 -0.33 -10.15 9.36
N LEU A 57 -0.50 -9.00 10.01
CA LEU A 57 -1.72 -8.23 9.99
C LEU A 57 -1.42 -6.81 9.53
N PHE A 58 -2.16 -6.32 8.55
CA PHE A 58 -2.06 -4.93 8.07
C PHE A 58 -3.10 -4.04 8.74
N HIS A 59 -2.70 -2.82 9.09
CA HIS A 59 -3.61 -1.74 9.50
C HIS A 59 -3.23 -0.41 8.85
N SER A 60 -4.23 0.45 8.61
CA SER A 60 -4.04 1.76 8.01
C SER A 60 -3.89 2.92 9.00
N GLY A 61 -4.14 2.70 10.30
CA GLY A 61 -4.09 3.76 11.33
C GLY A 61 -2.93 3.58 12.31
N THR A 62 -2.16 4.62 12.62
CA THR A 62 -0.98 4.48 13.50
C THR A 62 -1.31 4.76 14.97
N ALA A 63 -1.91 5.92 15.27
CA ALA A 63 -2.10 6.35 16.66
C ALA A 63 -3.11 5.50 17.44
N ASP A 64 -4.27 5.20 16.87
CA ASP A 64 -5.34 4.48 17.57
C ASP A 64 -5.04 3.00 17.73
N VAL A 65 -4.36 2.39 16.74
CA VAL A 65 -3.88 1.00 16.82
C VAL A 65 -2.87 0.85 17.97
N LYS A 66 -1.84 1.71 18.03
CA LYS A 66 -0.79 1.64 19.06
C LYS A 66 -1.31 1.91 20.48
N LYS A 67 -2.43 2.61 20.63
CA LYS A 67 -3.11 2.82 21.92
C LYS A 67 -3.95 1.61 22.34
N THR A 68 -4.61 0.98 21.38
CA THR A 68 -5.62 -0.07 21.61
C THR A 68 -4.99 -1.47 21.73
N VAL A 69 -3.95 -1.73 20.94
CA VAL A 69 -3.33 -3.05 20.82
C VAL A 69 -1.94 -3.08 21.43
N ARG A 70 -1.65 -4.14 22.17
CA ARG A 70 -0.41 -4.42 22.88
C ARG A 70 0.06 -5.85 22.58
N PRO A 71 1.37 -6.13 22.69
CA PRO A 71 1.86 -7.50 22.71
C PRO A 71 1.11 -8.37 23.72
N ASN A 72 0.89 -9.63 23.38
CA ASN A 72 0.08 -10.63 24.07
C ASN A 72 -1.44 -10.45 24.04
N ASP A 73 -1.97 -9.38 23.44
CA ASP A 73 -3.41 -9.27 23.21
C ASP A 73 -3.90 -10.40 22.29
N SER A 74 -5.16 -10.81 22.50
CA SER A 74 -5.86 -11.72 21.60
C SER A 74 -6.84 -10.95 20.71
N LEU A 75 -6.75 -11.16 19.41
CA LEU A 75 -7.60 -10.55 18.39
C LEU A 75 -8.60 -11.59 17.89
N ALA A 76 -9.88 -11.24 17.90
CA ALA A 76 -10.92 -12.09 17.34
C ALA A 76 -10.90 -12.01 15.82
N VAL A 77 -10.90 -13.16 15.15
CA VAL A 77 -10.83 -13.23 13.69
C VAL A 77 -12.16 -13.69 13.12
N SER A 78 -12.63 -12.95 12.11
CA SER A 78 -13.86 -13.22 11.40
C SER A 78 -13.66 -13.21 9.89
N ARG A 79 -14.43 -14.05 9.20
CA ARG A 79 -14.53 -14.09 7.74
C ARG A 79 -15.86 -13.50 7.31
N VAL A 80 -15.85 -12.68 6.27
CA VAL A 80 -17.07 -12.20 5.62
C VAL A 80 -17.39 -13.13 4.47
N SER A 81 -18.57 -13.76 4.48
CA SER A 81 -19.03 -14.63 3.40
C SER A 81 -19.44 -13.82 2.16
N ALA A 82 -19.67 -14.50 1.04
CA ALA A 82 -20.28 -13.88 -0.15
C ALA A 82 -21.68 -13.30 0.10
N SER A 83 -22.39 -13.77 1.13
CA SER A 83 -23.69 -13.24 1.57
C SER A 83 -23.56 -12.12 2.62
N CYS A 84 -22.35 -11.60 2.84
CA CYS A 84 -22.03 -10.59 3.86
C CYS A 84 -22.25 -11.04 5.30
N GLU A 85 -22.30 -12.35 5.55
CA GLU A 85 -22.37 -12.89 6.91
C GLU A 85 -20.98 -12.87 7.56
N VAL A 86 -20.93 -12.50 8.85
CA VAL A 86 -19.69 -12.46 9.63
C VAL A 86 -19.56 -13.76 10.42
N ILE A 87 -18.59 -14.58 10.02
CA ILE A 87 -18.37 -15.91 10.58
C ILE A 87 -17.12 -15.87 11.47
N PRO A 88 -17.19 -16.22 12.77
CA PRO A 88 -15.99 -16.34 13.61
C PRO A 88 -15.15 -17.54 13.16
N VAL A 89 -13.86 -17.33 12.92
CA VAL A 89 -12.96 -18.35 12.35
C VAL A 89 -11.72 -18.63 13.20
N GLY A 90 -11.36 -17.75 14.13
CA GLY A 90 -10.18 -17.99 14.97
C GLY A 90 -9.79 -16.84 15.90
N LEU A 91 -8.61 -17.00 16.49
CA LEU A 91 -7.97 -16.06 17.40
C LEU A 91 -6.49 -15.92 17.04
N ILE A 92 -5.99 -14.68 17.03
CA ILE A 92 -4.56 -14.37 16.85
C ILE A 92 -4.03 -13.72 18.10
N LYS A 93 -2.91 -14.20 18.62
CA LYS A 93 -2.17 -13.55 19.69
C LYS A 93 -1.13 -12.59 19.11
N VAL A 94 -1.13 -11.34 19.55
CA VAL A 94 -0.18 -10.32 19.10
C VAL A 94 1.20 -10.62 19.66
N VAL A 95 2.21 -10.66 18.80
CA VAL A 95 3.61 -10.85 19.18
C VAL A 95 4.32 -9.50 19.23
N SER A 96 4.32 -8.75 18.14
CA SER A 96 5.03 -7.47 18.04
C SER A 96 4.49 -6.60 16.91
N PHE A 97 4.84 -5.32 16.94
CA PHE A 97 4.67 -4.43 15.78
C PHE A 97 5.85 -4.61 14.81
N VAL A 98 5.59 -4.43 13.51
CA VAL A 98 6.58 -4.48 12.43
C VAL A 98 6.41 -3.21 11.60
N GLY A 99 7.37 -2.31 11.72
CA GLY A 99 7.24 -0.95 11.19
C GLY A 99 6.02 -0.23 11.77
N GLU A 100 5.40 0.63 10.95
CA GLU A 100 4.29 1.48 11.37
C GLU A 100 2.90 0.89 11.05
N THR A 101 2.82 -0.08 10.16
CA THR A 101 1.54 -0.54 9.56
C THR A 101 1.28 -2.04 9.70
N TYR A 102 2.21 -2.79 10.27
CA TYR A 102 2.07 -4.23 10.41
C TYR A 102 2.19 -4.70 11.86
N ILE A 103 1.46 -5.77 12.14
CA ILE A 103 1.56 -6.53 13.38
C ILE A 103 1.96 -7.95 13.03
N LYS A 104 2.95 -8.49 13.73
CA LYS A 104 3.26 -9.90 13.78
C LYS A 104 2.41 -10.55 14.86
N GLY A 105 1.73 -11.63 14.52
CA GLY A 105 0.94 -12.44 15.45
C GLY A 105 1.25 -13.93 15.31
N GLU A 106 0.69 -14.70 16.23
CA GLU A 106 0.67 -16.16 16.22
C GLU A 106 -0.78 -16.63 16.26
N VAL A 107 -1.14 -17.60 15.42
CA VAL A 107 -2.49 -18.18 15.46
C VAL A 107 -2.65 -18.96 16.76
N PHE A 108 -3.57 -18.53 17.60
CA PHE A 108 -3.85 -19.18 18.87
C PHE A 108 -4.92 -20.27 18.74
N ALA A 109 -5.93 -20.04 17.89
CA ALA A 109 -7.00 -20.99 17.60
C ALA A 109 -7.63 -20.74 16.22
N GLY A 110 -8.19 -21.81 15.63
CA GLY A 110 -8.95 -21.74 14.39
C GLY A 110 -8.15 -21.99 13.11
N GLU A 111 -8.84 -21.88 11.97
CA GLU A 111 -8.24 -21.93 10.63
C GLU A 111 -8.46 -20.57 9.96
N ILE A 112 -7.41 -19.76 9.99
CA ILE A 112 -7.42 -18.39 9.49
C ILE A 112 -6.90 -18.39 8.07
N ARG A 113 -7.39 -17.48 7.23
CA ARG A 113 -6.97 -17.34 5.84
C ARG A 113 -6.59 -15.89 5.56
N PRO A 114 -5.81 -15.63 4.50
CA PRO A 114 -5.72 -14.29 3.96
C PRO A 114 -7.10 -13.67 3.75
N ASP A 115 -7.17 -12.36 3.87
CA ASP A 115 -8.38 -11.55 3.75
C ASP A 115 -9.39 -11.69 4.89
N ASP A 116 -9.15 -12.58 5.86
CA ASP A 116 -9.89 -12.56 7.12
C ASP A 116 -9.61 -11.26 7.89
N ILE A 117 -10.58 -10.83 8.70
CA ILE A 117 -10.50 -9.60 9.49
C ILE A 117 -10.31 -9.95 10.96
N ALA A 118 -9.15 -9.55 11.51
CA ALA A 118 -8.91 -9.58 12.93
C ALA A 118 -9.37 -8.25 13.56
N LYS A 119 -9.96 -8.29 14.76
CA LYS A 119 -10.47 -7.12 15.46
C LYS A 119 -10.11 -7.10 16.93
N LYS A 120 -9.90 -5.89 17.45
CA LYS A 120 -9.94 -5.57 18.86
C LYS A 120 -10.64 -4.23 19.03
N ASP A 121 -11.72 -4.22 19.79
CA ASP A 121 -12.59 -3.06 19.97
C ASP A 121 -13.04 -2.47 18.62
N LYS A 122 -12.70 -1.20 18.35
CA LYS A 122 -13.04 -0.49 17.10
C LYS A 122 -11.97 -0.61 16.02
N VAL A 123 -10.85 -1.27 16.32
CA VAL A 123 -9.71 -1.39 15.42
C VAL A 123 -9.80 -2.72 14.67
N SER A 124 -9.60 -2.66 13.35
CA SER A 124 -9.63 -3.82 12.46
C SER A 124 -8.29 -3.97 11.75
N PHE A 125 -7.94 -5.21 11.47
CA PHE A 125 -6.70 -5.60 10.81
C PHE A 125 -7.02 -6.60 9.70
N LEU A 126 -6.35 -6.46 8.56
CA LEU A 126 -6.44 -7.41 7.46
C LEU A 126 -5.37 -8.49 7.62
N VAL A 127 -5.75 -9.76 7.60
CA VAL A 127 -4.80 -10.86 7.51
C VAL A 127 -4.18 -10.87 6.11
N ILE A 128 -2.85 -10.75 6.02
CA ILE A 128 -2.16 -10.77 4.72
C ILE A 128 -1.54 -12.13 4.45
N SER A 129 -1.46 -12.50 3.18
CA SER A 129 -0.97 -13.81 2.72
C SER A 129 0.54 -13.98 2.76
N ALA A 130 1.29 -12.92 3.04
CA ALA A 130 2.73 -12.91 2.84
C ALA A 130 3.50 -12.44 4.09
N GLY A 131 4.71 -12.98 4.25
CA GLY A 131 5.67 -12.49 5.23
C GLY A 131 6.10 -11.07 4.91
N VAL A 132 6.26 -10.24 5.95
CA VAL A 132 6.88 -8.92 5.79
C VAL A 132 8.40 -9.10 5.70
N CYS A 133 9.05 -8.35 4.79
CA CYS A 133 10.52 -8.36 4.66
C CYS A 133 11.16 -8.12 6.03
N LYS A 134 12.13 -8.97 6.40
CA LYS A 134 12.96 -8.72 7.58
C LYS A 134 13.84 -7.52 7.27
N GLU A 135 13.80 -6.50 8.12
CA GLU A 135 14.87 -5.49 8.19
C GLU A 135 16.18 -6.15 8.61
#